data_AF-A0A844AXL3-F1
#
_entry.id   AF-A0A844AXL3-F1
#
_cell.length_a   1.000
_cell.length_b   1.000
_cell.length_c   1.000
_cell.angle_alpha   90.00
_cell.angle_beta   90.00
_cell.angle_gamma   90.00
#
_symmetry.space_group_name_H-M   'P 1'
#
loop_
_entity.id
_entity.type
_entity.pdbx_description
1 polymer ?
#
loop_
_entity_poly.entity_id
_entity_poly.type
_entity_poly.pdbx_seq_one_letter_code
_entity_poly.pdbx_strand_id
1 'polypeptide(L)'
;MARPVLPVLLLSLALAAACTRVPEIEDQLTDDLRNAPYPELIPLDGVVEDRAAPSEEAQELEAELARRAARLKARAAALKAAEI
;
A
#
# COMPACT_ATOMS: atom_id res chain seq x y z
N MET A 1 -31.92 11.02 15.22
CA MET A 1 -30.74 10.34 15.80
C MET A 1 -30.51 9.03 15.06
N ALA A 2 -29.83 9.08 13.91
CA ALA A 2 -29.49 7.87 13.17
C ALA A 2 -28.39 7.13 13.97
N ARG A 3 -28.70 5.92 14.44
CA ARG A 3 -27.78 5.14 15.28
C ARG A 3 -26.46 4.93 14.54
N PRO A 4 -25.28 5.13 15.17
CA PRO A 4 -23.96 4.95 14.55
C PRO A 4 -23.62 3.48 14.27
N VAL A 5 -24.59 2.57 14.32
CA VAL A 5 -24.41 1.13 14.11
C VAL A 5 -24.05 0.79 12.66
N LEU A 6 -24.57 1.55 11.70
CA LEU A 6 -24.31 1.32 10.27
C LEU A 6 -22.83 1.57 9.89
N PRO A 7 -22.19 2.70 10.23
CA PRO A 7 -20.79 2.93 9.90
C PRO A 7 -19.84 1.96 10.63
N VAL A 8 -20.16 1.59 11.87
CA VAL A 8 -19.34 0.62 12.64
C VAL A 8 -19.38 -0.76 11.99
N LEU A 9 -20.56 -1.22 11.54
CA LEU A 9 -20.70 -2.49 10.83
C LEU A 9 -19.91 -2.49 9.52
N LEU A 10 -20.03 -1.43 8.72
CA LEU A 10 -19.30 -1.29 7.46
C LEU A 10 -17.78 -1.29 7.65
N LEU A 11 -17.28 -0.59 8.69
CA LEU A 11 -15.87 -0.58 9.03
C LEU A 11 -15.36 -1.97 9.42
N SER A 12 -16.14 -2.72 10.21
CA SER A 12 -15.77 -4.07 10.63
C SER A 12 -15.70 -5.05 9.46
N LEU A 13 -16.62 -4.93 8.49
CA LEU A 13 -16.63 -5.75 7.28
C LEU A 13 -15.44 -5.42 6.35
N ALA A 14 -15.08 -4.14 6.25
CA ALA A 14 -13.92 -3.70 5.48
C ALA A 14 -12.59 -4.18 6.10
N LEU A 15 -12.46 -4.16 7.43
CA LEU A 15 -11.27 -4.70 8.11
C LEU A 15 -11.14 -6.22 7.91
N ALA A 16 -12.25 -6.96 7.93
CA ALA A 16 -12.24 -8.39 7.66
C ALA A 16 -11.80 -8.71 6.22
N ALA A 17 -12.15 -7.85 5.26
CA ALA A 17 -11.73 -7.98 3.86
C ALA A 17 -10.33 -7.42 3.56
N ALA A 18 -9.73 -6.63 4.45
CA ALA A 18 -8.38 -6.09 4.27
C ALA A 18 -7.27 -7.07 4.67
N CYS A 19 -7.60 -8.11 5.45
CA CYS A 19 -6.69 -9.20 5.81
C CYS A 19 -6.75 -10.35 4.79
N THR A 20 -6.86 -10.06 3.49
CA THR A 20 -6.96 -11.12 2.47
C THR A 20 -5.62 -11.81 2.27
N ARG A 21 -5.61 -13.06 2.70
CA ARG A 21 -4.75 -14.13 2.22
C ARG A 21 -4.68 -14.10 0.69
N VAL A 22 -3.47 -14.14 0.11
CA VAL A 22 -3.26 -14.28 -1.33
C VAL A 22 -2.99 -15.75 -1.64
N PRO A 23 -4.03 -16.58 -1.89
CA PRO A 23 -3.88 -18.03 -1.99
C PRO A 23 -2.90 -18.45 -3.09
N GLU A 24 -2.87 -17.73 -4.21
CA GLU A 24 -1.92 -17.96 -5.32
C GLU A 24 -0.44 -17.95 -4.88
N ILE A 25 -0.12 -17.23 -3.80
CA ILE A 25 1.25 -17.11 -3.26
C ILE A 25 1.42 -17.99 -2.03
N GLU A 26 0.45 -17.94 -1.11
CA GLU A 26 0.58 -18.58 0.20
C GLU A 26 0.38 -20.10 0.18
N ASP A 27 -0.42 -20.60 -0.75
CA ASP A 27 -0.68 -22.04 -0.90
C ASP A 27 0.43 -22.74 -1.70
N GLN A 28 1.25 -21.99 -2.43
CA GLN A 28 2.43 -22.51 -3.14
C GLN A 28 3.62 -22.77 -2.21
N LEU A 29 3.60 -22.18 -1.01
CA LEU A 29 4.67 -22.37 -0.03
C LEU A 29 4.50 -23.73 0.64
N THR A 30 5.51 -24.60 0.55
CA THR A 30 5.51 -25.90 1.22
C THR A 30 5.78 -25.74 2.73
N ASP A 31 5.43 -26.74 3.53
CA ASP A 31 5.60 -26.67 5.00
C ASP A 31 7.08 -26.59 5.42
N ASP A 32 7.96 -27.24 4.66
CA ASP A 32 9.40 -27.18 4.82
C ASP A 32 9.96 -25.76 4.58
N LEU A 33 9.47 -25.07 3.54
CA LEU A 33 9.89 -23.71 3.23
C LEU A 33 9.37 -22.67 4.23
N ARG A 34 8.24 -22.92 4.91
CA ARG A 34 7.73 -22.01 5.96
C ARG A 34 8.65 -21.90 7.16
N ASN A 35 9.37 -22.97 7.48
CA ASN A 35 10.25 -23.07 8.65
C ASN A 35 11.73 -23.11 8.28
N ALA A 36 12.05 -22.98 6.99
CA ALA A 36 13.43 -22.98 6.51
C ALA A 36 14.21 -21.80 7.11
N PRO A 37 15.50 -21.99 7.40
CA PRO A 37 16.36 -20.87 7.77
C PRO A 37 16.39 -19.85 6.63
N TYR A 38 16.47 -18.58 7.00
CA TYR A 38 16.60 -17.51 6.03
C TYR A 38 17.89 -17.70 5.21
N PRO A 39 17.87 -17.53 3.88
CA PRO A 39 19.02 -17.79 3.04
C PRO A 39 20.16 -16.79 3.31
N GLU A 40 21.37 -17.17 2.93
CA GLU A 40 22.52 -16.28 2.97
C GLU A 40 22.30 -15.10 2.01
N LEU A 41 22.42 -13.87 2.52
CA LEU A 41 22.25 -12.66 1.73
C LEU A 41 23.53 -12.38 0.94
N ILE A 42 23.40 -12.32 -0.39
CA ILE A 42 24.49 -11.93 -1.29
C ILE A 42 24.35 -10.43 -1.60
N PRO A 43 25.43 -9.65 -1.54
CA PRO A 43 25.41 -8.25 -1.96
C PRO A 43 24.90 -8.08 -3.39
N LEU A 44 24.03 -7.10 -3.61
CA LEU A 44 23.44 -6.81 -4.93
C LEU A 44 24.34 -5.95 -5.82
N ASP A 45 25.50 -5.53 -5.31
CA ASP A 45 26.46 -4.68 -6.02
C ASP A 45 26.87 -5.32 -7.35
N GLY A 46 26.57 -4.64 -8.47
CA GLY A 46 26.92 -5.09 -9.82
C GLY A 46 26.04 -6.21 -10.39
N VAL A 47 25.02 -6.68 -9.65
CA VAL A 47 24.05 -7.69 -10.13
C VAL A 47 22.78 -7.01 -10.66
N VAL A 48 22.45 -5.86 -10.10
CA VAL A 48 21.32 -5.05 -10.53
C VAL A 48 21.82 -4.05 -11.56
N GLU A 49 21.36 -4.19 -12.80
CA GLU A 49 21.51 -3.16 -13.83
C GLU A 49 21.07 -1.82 -13.26
N ASP A 50 21.90 -0.79 -13.41
CA ASP A 50 21.55 0.58 -13.04
C ASP A 50 20.34 0.97 -13.90
N ARG A 51 19.14 0.88 -13.29
CA ARG A 51 17.89 0.97 -14.04
C ARG A 51 17.84 2.35 -14.67
N ALA A 52 17.72 2.37 -16.00
CA ALA A 52 17.56 3.60 -16.75
C ALA A 52 16.46 4.48 -16.13
N ALA A 53 16.61 5.80 -16.31
CA ALA A 53 15.69 6.80 -15.79
C ALA A 53 14.21 6.40 -16.01
N PRO A 54 13.31 6.81 -15.10
CA PRO A 54 11.92 6.35 -15.10
C PRO A 54 11.29 6.48 -16.50
N SER A 55 10.60 5.42 -16.94
CA SER A 55 9.85 5.45 -18.20
C SER A 55 8.85 6.61 -18.21
N GLU A 56 8.39 7.02 -19.39
CA GLU A 56 7.37 8.07 -19.53
C GLU A 56 6.12 7.78 -18.66
N GLU A 57 5.72 6.50 -18.57
CA GLU A 57 4.64 6.03 -17.70
C GLU A 57 4.88 6.33 -16.21
N ALA A 58 6.12 6.19 -15.74
CA ALA A 58 6.48 6.49 -14.37
C ALA A 58 6.45 8.01 -14.09
N GLN A 59 6.82 8.83 -15.08
CA GLN A 59 6.73 10.29 -14.97
C GLN A 59 5.27 10.77 -14.93
N GLU A 60 4.41 10.19 -15.76
CA GLU A 60 2.96 10.48 -15.72
C GLU A 60 2.35 10.07 -14.38
N LEU A 61 2.72 8.89 -13.86
CA LEU A 61 2.28 8.43 -12.55
C LEU A 61 2.72 9.41 -11.44
N GLU A 62 3.97 9.85 -11.46
CA GLU A 62 4.51 10.79 -10.48
C GLU A 62 3.76 12.13 -10.52
N ALA A 63 3.46 12.65 -11.72
CA ALA A 63 2.65 13.85 -11.88
C ALA A 63 1.23 13.68 -11.31
N GLU A 64 0.58 12.54 -11.52
CA GLU A 64 -0.74 12.25 -10.96
C GLU A 64 -0.70 12.16 -9.43
N LEU A 65 0.31 11.49 -8.87
CA LEU A 65 0.50 11.40 -7.42
C LEU A 65 0.73 12.80 -6.80
N ALA A 66 1.51 13.65 -7.45
CA ALA A 66 1.73 15.03 -7.01
C ALA A 66 0.41 15.84 -6.99
N ARG A 67 -0.40 15.73 -8.04
CA ARG A 67 -1.74 16.36 -8.10
C ARG A 67 -2.65 15.87 -6.98
N ARG A 68 -2.66 14.56 -6.71
CA ARG A 68 -3.44 13.98 -5.60
C ARG A 68 -2.99 14.52 -4.26
N ALA A 69 -1.69 14.52 -4.00
CA ALA A 69 -1.12 15.03 -2.77
C ALA A 69 -1.48 16.52 -2.54
N ALA A 70 -1.42 17.35 -3.57
CA ALA A 70 -1.81 18.76 -3.49
C ALA A 70 -3.29 18.93 -3.09
N ARG A 71 -4.21 18.17 -3.70
CA ARG A 71 -5.64 18.20 -3.34
C ARG A 71 -5.87 17.77 -1.89
N LEU A 72 -5.19 16.72 -1.44
CA LEU A 72 -5.31 16.24 -0.05
C LEU A 72 -4.78 17.27 0.95
N LYS A 73 -3.64 17.91 0.66
CA LYS A 73 -3.09 18.99 1.49
C LYS A 73 -4.03 20.19 1.58
N ALA A 74 -4.62 20.62 0.46
CA ALA A 74 -5.60 21.71 0.45
C ALA A 74 -6.84 21.38 1.29
N ARG A 75 -7.37 20.16 1.18
CA ARG A 75 -8.49 19.69 2.00
C ARG A 75 -8.13 19.67 3.49
N ALA A 76 -6.95 19.17 3.85
CA ALA A 76 -6.49 19.16 5.23
C ALA A 76 -6.33 20.58 5.80
N ALA A 77 -5.81 21.52 5.01
CA ALA A 77 -5.70 22.92 5.41
C ALA A 77 -7.08 23.56 5.66
N ALA A 78 -8.05 23.29 4.78
CA ALA A 78 -9.42 23.77 4.95
C ALA A 78 -10.10 23.19 6.20
N LEU A 79 -9.92 21.89 6.48
CA LEU A 79 -10.45 21.26 7.70
C LEU A 79 -9.82 21.88 8.95
N LYS A 80 -8.49 22.05 8.97
CA LYS A 80 -7.79 22.66 10.09
C LYS A 80 -8.23 24.11 10.35
N ALA A 81 -8.51 24.87 9.28
CA ALA A 81 -9.02 26.23 9.40
C ALA A 81 -10.47 26.30 9.92
N ALA A 82 -11.27 25.25 9.73
CA ALA A 82 -12.64 25.17 10.20
C ALA A 82 -12.78 24.62 11.63
N GLU A 83 -11.74 23.99 12.17
CA GLU A 83 -11.69 23.47 13.55
C GLU A 83 -11.23 24.54 14.57
N ILE A 84 -10.78 25.71 14.09
CA ILE A 84 -10.46 26.91 14.87
C ILE A 84 -11.65 27.86 14.83
#